data_AF-A0A124G0C0-F1
#
_entry.id   AF-A0A124G0C0-F1
#
_cell.length_a   1.000
_cell.length_b   1.000
_cell.length_c   1.000
_cell.angle_alpha   90.00
_cell.angle_beta   90.00
_cell.angle_gamma   90.00
#
_symmetry.space_group_name_H-M   'P 1'
#
loop_
_entity.id
_entity.type
_entity.pdbx_description
1 polymer ?
#
loop_
_entity_poly.entity_id
_entity_poly.type
_entity_poly.pdbx_seq_one_letter_code
_entity_poly.pdbx_strand_id
1 'polypeptide(L)' 'MDTDLKLLLDFDDKMEAMIVKSLLESNGIKVYLSSDDAYGYYPSLDLENRVKIFVLEKDYETAKNIVSKGYEKEE' A
#
# COMPACT_ATOMS: atom_id res chain seq x y z
N MET A 1 -3.81 21.66 8.50
CA MET A 1 -2.82 20.78 7.85
C MET A 1 -3.44 19.41 7.88
N ASP A 2 -3.93 18.92 6.76
CA ASP A 2 -4.49 17.56 6.67
C ASP A 2 -3.34 16.56 6.78
N THR A 3 -3.13 16.07 8.01
CA THR A 3 -2.09 15.11 8.37
C THR A 3 -2.66 13.70 8.53
N ASP A 4 -3.97 13.56 8.35
CA ASP A 4 -4.68 12.31 8.56
C ASP A 4 -4.37 11.32 7.43
N LEU A 5 -3.93 10.14 7.85
CA LEU A 5 -3.61 9.02 6.98
C LEU A 5 -4.80 8.08 6.95
N LYS A 6 -5.19 7.66 5.75
CA LYS A 6 -6.27 6.71 5.52
C LYS A 6 -5.73 5.46 4.85
N LEU A 7 -6.15 4.31 5.37
CA LEU A 7 -5.83 3.01 4.79
C LEU A 7 -6.49 2.92 3.42
N LEU A 8 -5.69 2.66 2.39
CA LEU A 8 -6.14 2.48 1.01
C LEU A 8 -6.41 0.99 0.72
N LEU A 9 -5.38 0.16 0.92
CA LEU A 9 -5.40 -1.27 0.62
C LEU A 9 -4.43 -2.04 1.53
N ASP A 10 -4.67 -3.33 1.68
CA ASP A 10 -3.80 -4.31 2.29
C ASP A 10 -3.40 -5.40 1.29
N PHE A 11 -2.14 -5.83 1.37
CA PHE A 11 -1.54 -6.83 0.49
C PHE A 11 -0.90 -7.92 1.33
N ASP A 12 -1.07 -9.17 0.93
CA ASP A 12 -0.37 -10.31 1.54
C ASP A 12 1.06 -10.45 0.96
N ASP A 13 1.29 -9.88 -0.22
CA ASP A 13 2.58 -9.87 -0.89
C ASP A 13 3.23 -8.46 -0.89
N LYS A 14 4.51 -8.42 -0.47
CA LYS A 14 5.28 -7.18 -0.37
C LYS A 14 5.61 -6.58 -1.73
N MET A 15 5.80 -7.41 -2.75
CA MET A 15 6.14 -6.96 -4.09
C MET A 15 4.92 -6.28 -4.75
N GLU A 16 3.72 -6.83 -4.61
CA GLU A 16 2.48 -6.18 -5.04
C GLU A 16 2.30 -4.80 -4.38
N ALA A 17 2.50 -4.72 -3.07
CA ALA A 17 2.42 -3.45 -2.35
C ALA A 17 3.43 -2.40 -2.85
N MET A 18 4.65 -2.83 -3.21
CA MET A 18 5.67 -1.96 -3.80
C MET A 18 5.31 -1.48 -5.21
N ILE A 19 4.68 -2.33 -6.02
CA ILE A 19 4.19 -1.97 -7.36
C ILE A 19 3.12 -0.88 -7.24
N VAL A 20 2.15 -1.07 -6.36
CA VAL A 20 1.06 -0.10 -6.15
C VAL A 20 1.59 1.21 -5.56
N LYS A 21 2.54 1.15 -4.61
CA LYS A 21 3.26 2.34 -4.12
C LYS A 21 3.89 3.12 -5.27
N SER A 22 4.63 2.44 -6.14
CA SER A 22 5.34 3.08 -7.26
C SER A 22 4.36 3.73 -8.25
N LEU A 23 3.24 3.06 -8.54
CA LEU A 23 2.17 3.61 -9.37
C LEU A 23 1.59 4.90 -8.78
N LEU A 24 1.24 4.91 -7.49
CA LEU A 24 0.67 6.06 -6.81
C LEU A 24 1.68 7.23 -6.70
N GLU A 25 2.93 6.94 -6.34
CA GLU A 25 3.99 7.94 -6.26
C GLU A 25 4.30 8.56 -7.63
N SER A 26 4.26 7.78 -8.72
CA SER A 26 4.43 8.31 -10.08
C SER A 26 3.32 9.28 -10.51
N ASN A 27 2.15 9.20 -9.87
CA ASN A 27 1.03 10.12 -10.04
C ASN A 27 1.04 11.27 -9.01
N GLY A 28 2.14 11.43 -8.25
CA GLY A 28 2.31 12.51 -7.28
C GLY A 28 1.61 12.28 -5.93
N ILE A 29 1.10 11.07 -5.68
CA ILE A 29 0.43 10.73 -4.42
C ILE A 29 1.46 10.16 -3.45
N LYS A 30 1.56 10.77 -2.27
CA LYS A 30 2.46 10.30 -1.22
C LYS A 30 1.88 9.08 -0.52
N VAL A 31 2.67 8.01 -0.48
CA VAL A 31 2.28 6.72 0.09
C VAL A 31 3.13 6.37 1.31
N TYR A 32 2.49 5.78 2.32
CA TYR A 32 3.14 5.25 3.50
C TYR A 32 2.84 3.75 3.61
N LEU A 33 3.89 2.95 3.77
CA LEU A 33 3.75 1.52 3.99
C LEU A 33 3.88 1.23 5.48
N SER A 34 2.96 0.45 6.01
CA SER A 34 3.10 -0.20 7.31
C SER A 34 3.16 -1.69 7.06
N SER A 35 4.18 -2.34 7.58
CA SER A 35 4.35 -3.78 7.45
C SER A 35 4.69 -4.34 8.83
N ASP A 36 4.13 -5.51 9.14
CA ASP A 36 4.24 -6.15 10.47
C ASP A 36 5.53 -7.01 10.58
N ASP A 37 6.43 -6.90 9.59
CA ASP A 37 7.73 -7.53 9.60
C ASP A 37 8.62 -6.84 10.64
N ALA A 38 8.74 -7.49 11.81
CA ALA A 38 9.74 -7.19 12.83
C ALA A 38 11.17 -7.38 12.26
N TYR A 39 11.63 -6.40 11.48
CA TYR A 39 13.01 -6.18 11.04
C TYR A 39 13.83 -7.44 10.72
N GLY A 40 13.27 -8.38 9.95
CA GLY A 40 14.03 -9.35 9.15
C GLY A 40 14.91 -10.39 9.88
N TYR A 41 14.76 -10.61 11.19
CA TYR A 41 15.59 -11.59 11.92
C TYR A 41 15.04 -13.01 12.00
N TYR A 42 13.82 -13.26 11.51
CA TYR A 42 13.24 -14.60 11.48
C TYR A 42 13.08 -15.09 10.03
N PRO A 43 13.50 -16.33 9.71
CA PRO A 43 13.08 -17.00 8.50
C PRO A 43 11.60 -17.36 8.70
N SER A 44 10.72 -16.39 8.47
CA SER A 44 9.29 -16.54 8.69
C SER A 44 8.75 -17.45 7.59
N LEU A 45 8.65 -18.74 7.89
CA LEU A 45 7.76 -19.69 7.27
C LEU A 45 6.35 -19.07 7.21
N ASP A 46 5.93 -18.56 6.05
CA ASP A 46 4.53 -18.24 5.69
C ASP A 46 3.68 -17.46 6.72
N LEU A 47 4.31 -16.76 7.67
CA LEU A 47 3.60 -15.91 8.62
C LEU A 47 3.21 -14.64 7.88
N GLU A 48 1.91 -14.50 7.63
CA GLU A 48 1.20 -13.44 6.92
C GLU A 48 1.84 -12.05 7.13
N ASN A 49 2.82 -11.69 6.29
CA ASN A 49 3.45 -10.37 6.32
C ASN A 49 2.57 -9.39 5.55
N ARG A 50 1.41 -9.07 6.11
CA ARG A 50 0.48 -8.15 5.46
C ARG A 50 1.06 -6.75 5.44
N VAL A 51 1.16 -6.18 4.24
CA VAL A 51 1.61 -4.81 4.01
C VAL A 51 0.39 -3.93 3.79
N LYS A 52 0.25 -2.91 4.63
CA LYS A 52 -0.82 -1.91 4.55
C LYS A 52 -0.32 -0.64 3.86
N ILE A 53 -1.08 -0.17 2.88
CA ILE A 53 -0.82 1.06 2.15
C ILE A 53 -1.71 2.17 2.69
N PHE A 54 -1.09 3.26 3.14
CA PHE A 54 -1.77 4.47 3.60
C PHE A 54 -1.47 5.64 2.67
N VAL A 55 -2.47 6.50 2.50
CA VAL A 55 -2.37 7.77 1.77
C VAL A 55 -2.94 8.89 2.63
N LEU A 56 -2.63 10.14 2.29
CA LEU A 56 -3.30 11.27 2.93
C LEU A 56 -4.79 11.25 2.62
N GLU A 57 -5.63 11.59 3.59
CA GLU A 57 -7.09 11.55 3.43
C GLU A 57 -7.57 12.38 2.23
N LYS A 58 -6.97 13.54 1.99
CA LYS A 58 -7.26 14.40 0.84
C LYS A 58 -7.01 13.73 -0.53
N ASP A 59 -6.09 12.77 -0.58
CA ASP A 59 -5.66 12.10 -1.81
C ASP A 59 -6.32 10.70 -1.95
N TYR A 60 -7.11 10.28 -0.95
CA TYR A 60 -7.69 8.94 -0.87
C TYR A 60 -8.56 8.59 -2.08
N GLU A 61 -9.47 9.47 -2.47
CA GLU A 61 -10.37 9.22 -3.61
C GLU A 61 -9.61 9.17 -4.94
N THR A 62 -8.60 10.02 -5.11
CA THR A 62 -7.73 10.00 -6.30
C THR A 62 -6.91 8.71 -6.35
N ALA A 63 -6.31 8.32 -5.22
CA ALA A 63 -5.52 7.10 -5.11
C ALA A 63 -6.38 5.87 -5.43
N LYS A 64 -7.59 5.80 -4.86
CA LYS A 64 -8.54 4.71 -5.10
C LYS A 64 -8.90 4.58 -6.58
N ASN A 65 -9.13 5.71 -7.25
CA ASN A 65 -9.44 5.74 -8.69
C ASN A 65 -8.26 5.35 -9.58
N ILE A 66 -7.02 5.64 -9.18
CA ILE A 66 -5.83 5.23 -9.93
C ILE A 66 -5.64 3.73 -9.79
N VAL A 67 -5.76 3.20 -8.57
CA VAL A 67 -5.57 1.76 -8.33
C VAL A 67 -6.66 0.96 -9.03
N SER A 68 -7.93 1.37 -8.98
CA SER A 68 -9.01 0.64 -9.67
C SER A 68 -8.87 0.62 -11.20
N LYS A 69 -8.12 1.55 -11.79
CA LYS A 69 -7.87 1.59 -13.24
C LYS A 69 -6.59 0.87 -13.66
N GLY A 70 -5.60 0.79 -12.76
CA GLY A 70 -4.28 0.22 -13.05
C GLY A 70 -4.02 -1.15 -12.42
N TYR A 71 -4.85 -1.58 -11.48
CA TYR A 71 -4.74 -2.84 -10.75
C TYR A 71 -6.09 -3.55 -10.84
N GLU A 72 -6.26 -4.38 -11.86
CA GLU A 72 -7.30 -5.41 -11.87
C GLU A 72 -6.77 -6.54 -10.98
N LYS A 73 -7.37 -6.71 -9.80
CA LYS A 73 -7.15 -7.93 -9.02
C LYS A 73 -7.86 -9.03 -9.80
N GLU A 74 -7.12 -9.87 -10.52
CA GLU A 74 -7.70 -11.08 -11.11
C GLU A 74 -8.24 -11.92 -9.94
N GLU A 75 -9.56 -12.07 -9.87
CA GLU A 75 -10.27 -12.95 -8.92
C GLU A 75 -10.02 -14.43 -9.24
#